data_AF-A0A645IVV2-F1
#
_entry.id   AF-A0A645IVV2-F1
#
_cell.length_a   1.000
_cell.length_b   1.000
_cell.length_c   1.000
_cell.angle_alpha   90.00
_cell.angle_beta   90.00
_cell.angle_gamma   90.00
#
_symmetry.space_group_name_H-M   'P 1'
#
loop_
_entity.id
_entity.type
_entity.pdbx_description
1 polymer ?
#
loop_
_entity_poly.entity_id
_entity_poly.type
_entity_poly.pdbx_seq_one_letter_code
_entity_poly.pdbx_strand_id
1 'polypeptide(L)' 'MGGTALGGAMDNGLNPTTTLGCGTWGNNAISENLWFYHLMNVSRISYKVPTMHVPTDEEIWAD' A
#
# COMPACT_ATOMS: atom_id res chain seq x y z
N MET A 1 16.86 14.26 -2.73
CA MET A 1 16.12 15.32 -3.46
C MET A 1 16.73 15.41 -4.85
N GLY A 2 16.22 14.64 -5.81
CA GLY A 2 16.81 14.56 -7.14
C GLY A 2 15.84 14.00 -8.15
N GLY A 3 15.60 14.78 -9.20
CA GLY A 3 15.00 14.31 -10.45
C GLY A 3 13.52 14.65 -10.65
N THR A 4 13.21 15.93 -10.87
CA THR A 4 12.05 16.29 -11.70
C THR A 4 12.21 15.59 -13.06
N ALA A 5 11.24 14.75 -13.45
CA ALA A 5 11.07 14.16 -14.78
C ALA A 5 11.68 12.77 -15.11
N LEU A 6 11.67 11.79 -14.20
CA LEU A 6 11.89 10.38 -14.61
C LEU A 6 10.83 9.37 -14.11
N GLY A 7 9.89 9.80 -13.25
CA GLY A 7 8.82 8.93 -12.75
C GLY A 7 7.74 8.55 -13.77
N GLY A 8 7.76 9.00 -15.01
CA GLY A 8 6.72 8.59 -15.98
C GLY A 8 6.80 9.35 -17.28
N ALA A 9 7.95 9.22 -17.94
CA ALA A 9 8.08 9.69 -19.31
C ALA A 9 7.14 8.86 -20.21
N MET A 10 6.62 9.45 -21.29
CA MET A 10 5.58 8.84 -22.14
C MET A 10 6.04 7.53 -22.85
N ASP A 11 7.31 7.20 -22.73
CA ASP A 11 8.00 6.06 -23.32
C ASP A 11 8.28 4.92 -22.33
N ASN A 12 8.05 5.10 -21.03
CA ASN A 12 8.46 4.13 -19.99
C ASN A 12 7.31 3.45 -19.23
N GLY A 13 6.06 3.88 -19.48
CA GLY A 13 4.86 3.23 -18.92
C GLY A 13 4.68 3.36 -17.41
N LEU A 14 5.48 4.19 -16.73
CA LEU A 14 5.35 4.43 -15.29
C LEU A 14 4.32 5.54 -15.00
N ASN A 15 3.69 5.48 -13.81
CA ASN A 15 2.72 6.49 -13.38
C ASN A 15 3.36 7.88 -13.30
N PRO A 16 2.90 8.88 -14.09
CA PRO A 16 3.58 10.16 -14.22
C PRO A 16 3.59 10.92 -12.89
N THR A 17 4.79 11.14 -12.35
CA THR A 17 4.97 11.86 -11.09
C THR A 17 6.33 12.54 -11.03
N THR A 18 6.43 13.60 -10.24
CA THR A 18 7.69 14.26 -9.88
C THR A 18 8.25 13.81 -8.53
N THR A 19 7.55 12.88 -7.85
CA THR A 19 7.92 12.38 -6.52
C THR A 19 8.07 10.85 -6.54
N LEU A 20 9.28 10.37 -6.33
CA LEU A 20 9.60 8.93 -6.30
C LEU A 20 9.80 8.46 -4.85
N GLY A 21 9.07 7.41 -4.47
CA GLY A 21 9.32 6.69 -3.23
C GLY A 21 10.59 5.84 -3.33
N CYS A 22 11.52 6.00 -2.39
CA CYS A 22 12.74 5.18 -2.35
C CYS A 22 12.68 4.00 -1.37
N GLY A 23 11.46 3.61 -0.96
CA GLY A 23 11.21 2.46 -0.09
C GLY A 23 11.72 2.64 1.34
N THR A 24 11.50 1.61 2.15
CA THR A 24 11.80 1.63 3.60
C THR A 24 13.27 1.86 3.89
N TRP A 25 14.18 1.35 3.04
CA TRP A 25 15.62 1.58 3.15
C TRP A 25 16.00 3.06 3.00
N GLY A 26 15.30 3.79 2.13
CA GLY A 26 15.49 5.22 1.94
C GLY A 26 14.54 6.08 2.79
N ASN A 27 13.99 5.50 3.86
CA ASN A 27 13.09 6.18 4.80
C ASN A 27 11.80 6.74 4.18
N ASN A 28 11.26 6.04 3.16
CA ASN A 28 9.97 6.34 2.54
C ASN A 28 8.97 5.21 2.77
N ALA A 29 7.69 5.56 2.99
CA ALA A 29 6.61 4.58 3.20
C ALA A 29 6.19 3.84 1.92
N ILE A 30 6.60 4.36 0.75
CA ILE A 30 6.30 3.80 -0.58
C ILE A 30 7.59 3.65 -1.39
N SER A 31 7.66 2.64 -2.24
CA SER A 31 8.76 2.38 -3.19
C SER A 31 8.38 2.68 -4.64
N GLU A 32 7.20 3.26 -4.84
CA GLU A 32 6.61 3.53 -6.15
C GLU A 32 6.48 5.04 -6.41
N ASN A 33 5.98 5.35 -7.59
CA ASN A 33 5.68 6.69 -8.02
C ASN A 33 4.41 7.19 -7.34
N LEU A 34 4.51 8.34 -6.65
CA LEU A 34 3.37 8.93 -5.98
C LEU A 34 2.25 9.18 -6.99
N TRP A 35 1.07 8.65 -6.68
CA TRP A 35 -0.13 8.65 -7.51
C TRP A 35 -1.37 8.92 -6.68
N PHE A 36 -2.51 9.18 -7.33
CA PHE A 36 -3.70 9.70 -6.64
C PHE A 36 -4.25 8.75 -5.55
N TYR A 37 -4.10 7.43 -5.69
CA TYR A 37 -4.58 6.48 -4.65
C TYR A 37 -3.80 6.56 -3.35
N HIS A 38 -2.54 7.04 -3.38
CA HIS A 38 -1.77 7.31 -2.16
C HIS A 38 -2.33 8.46 -1.33
N LEU A 39 -3.18 9.30 -1.92
CA LEU A 39 -3.80 10.47 -1.27
C LEU A 39 -5.27 10.22 -0.93
N MET A 40 -5.80 9.01 -1.19
CA MET A 40 -7.19 8.66 -0.92
C MET A 40 -7.29 7.49 0.05
N ASN A 41 -7.94 7.74 1.18
CA ASN A 41 -8.21 6.68 2.15
C ASN A 41 -9.35 5.79 1.67
N VAL A 42 -9.17 4.47 1.77
CA VAL A 42 -10.19 3.47 1.43
C VAL A 42 -10.75 2.87 2.72
N SER A 43 -11.98 3.26 3.07
CA SER A 43 -12.73 2.66 4.17
C SER A 43 -13.38 1.35 3.70
N ARG A 44 -13.09 0.23 4.37
CA ARG A 44 -13.71 -1.08 4.09
C ARG A 44 -14.70 -1.43 5.19
N ILE A 45 -15.94 -1.73 4.83
CA ILE A 45 -16.99 -2.20 5.74
C ILE A 45 -17.05 -3.72 5.62
N SER A 46 -16.76 -4.43 6.72
CA SER A 46 -16.85 -5.89 6.79
C SER A 46 -18.10 -6.33 7.54
N TYR A 47 -18.74 -7.39 7.05
CA TYR A 47 -19.90 -8.02 7.68
C TYR A 47 -19.49 -9.34 8.34
N LYS A 48 -20.23 -9.74 9.38
CA LYS A 48 -20.02 -11.04 10.01
C LYS A 48 -20.36 -12.15 9.01
N VAL A 49 -19.39 -13.03 8.76
CA VAL A 49 -19.60 -14.22 7.94
C VAL A 49 -20.40 -15.23 8.77
N PRO A 50 -21.62 -15.64 8.35
CA PRO A 50 -22.53 -16.42 9.20
C PRO A 50 -21.99 -17.80 9.61
N THR A 51 -21.16 -18.39 8.76
CA THR A 51 -20.66 -19.77 8.91
C THR A 51 -19.21 -19.83 9.36
N MET A 52 -18.59 -18.69 9.68
CA MET A 52 -17.19 -18.65 10.09
C MET A 52 -17.06 -19.13 11.53
N HIS A 53 -16.36 -20.24 11.72
CA HIS A 53 -15.93 -20.69 13.03
C HIS A 53 -14.92 -19.69 13.59
N VAL A 54 -15.28 -19.08 14.72
CA VAL A 54 -14.36 -18.28 15.54
C VAL A 54 -13.79 -19.22 16.59
N PRO A 55 -12.46 -19.42 16.62
CA PRO A 55 -11.84 -20.32 17.59
C PRO A 55 -12.01 -19.77 19.02
N THR A 56 -12.09 -20.66 20.00
CA THR A 56 -12.12 -20.27 21.43
C THR A 56 -10.72 -19.93 21.92
N ASP A 57 -10.62 -19.20 23.03
CA ASP A 57 -9.33 -18.83 23.61
C ASP A 57 -8.48 -20.09 23.91
N GLU A 58 -9.11 -21.18 24.36
CA GLU A 58 -8.42 -22.46 24.59
C GLU A 58 -7.84 -23.07 23.32
N GLU A 59 -8.48 -22.88 22.16
CA GLU A 59 -7.97 -23.35 20.86
C GLU A 59 -6.86 -22.44 20.31
N ILE A 60 -6.89 -21.15 20.63
CA ILE A 60 -5.87 -20.17 20.22
C ILE A 60 -4.58 -20.35 21.03
N TRP A 61 -4.71 -20.69 22.31
CA TRP A 61 -3.61 -20.77 23.27
C TRP A 61 -3.22 -22.21 23.66
N ALA A 62 -3.72 -23.23 22.95
CA ALA A 62 -3.24 -24.59 23.13
C ALA A 62 -1.78 -24.70 22.63
N ASP A 63 -0.87 -25.07 23.52
CA ASP A 63 0.57 -25.27 23.26
C ASP A 63 0.87 -26.29 22.14
#